data_AF-A0A285UPG9-F1
#
_entry.id   AF-A0A285UPG9-F1
#
_cell.length_a   1.000
_cell.length_b   1.000
_cell.length_c   1.000
_cell.angle_alpha   90.00
_cell.angle_beta   90.00
_cell.angle_gamma   90.00
#
_symmetry.space_group_name_H-M   'P 1'
#
loop_
_entity.id
_entity.type
_entity.pdbx_description
1 polymer ?
#
loop_
_entity_poly.entity_id
_entity_poly.type
_entity_poly.pdbx_seq_one_letter_code
_entity_poly.pdbx_strand_id
1 'polypeptide(L)' 'MKITIKKYESKDEGKFINLISLCHEDEYLINIVNSPKLKFAYSAFFENELIGIIFGWTSSFHPYCTYFRIL' A
#
# COMPACT_ATOMS: atom_id res chain seq x y z
N MET A 1 -8.78 -2.23 21.84
CA MET A 1 -8.86 -2.41 20.37
C MET A 1 -8.99 -1.06 19.70
N LYS A 2 -7.92 -0.55 19.09
CA LYS A 2 -7.98 0.69 18.31
C LYS A 2 -7.26 0.47 16.98
N ILE A 3 -7.96 0.74 15.89
CA ILE A 3 -7.35 0.80 14.56
C ILE A 3 -6.90 2.24 14.35
N THR A 4 -5.68 2.41 13.85
CA THR A 4 -5.15 3.71 13.44
C THR A 4 -4.88 3.70 11.94
N ILE A 5 -5.26 4.77 11.25
CA ILE A 5 -4.97 4.94 9.83
C ILE A 5 -4.00 6.10 9.71
N LYS A 6 -2.87 5.87 9.05
CA LYS A 6 -1.85 6.89 8.78
C LYS A 6 -1.35 6.77 7.35
N LYS A 7 -0.68 7.81 6.85
CA LYS A 7 0.02 7.71 5.56
C LYS A 7 1.04 6.57 5.62
N TYR A 8 1.17 5.83 4.52
CA TYR A 8 2.24 4.88 4.36
C TYR A 8 3.58 5.61 4.33
N GLU A 9 4.58 5.06 5.01
CA GLU A 9 5.94 5.57 5.06
C GLU A 9 6.90 4.43 4.72
N SER A 10 8.05 4.74 4.10
CA SER A 10 9.04 3.74 3.69
C SER A 10 9.53 2.85 4.85
N LYS A 11 9.50 3.34 6.09
CA LYS A 11 9.82 2.55 7.29
C LYS A 11 8.85 1.37 7.53
N ASP A 12 7.65 1.41 6.94
CA ASP A 12 6.63 0.38 7.07
C ASP A 12 6.73 -0.70 5.96
N GLU A 13 7.70 -0.61 5.03
CA GLU A 13 7.87 -1.54 3.89
C GLU A 13 8.01 -3.01 4.32
N GLY A 14 8.79 -3.28 5.37
CA GLY A 14 8.94 -4.64 5.89
C GLY A 14 7.61 -5.25 6.37
N LYS A 15 6.71 -4.43 6.92
CA LYS A 15 5.37 -4.87 7.31
C LYS A 15 4.47 -5.05 6.09
N PHE A 16 4.66 -4.23 5.06
CA PHE A 16 3.92 -4.34 3.80
C PHE A 16 4.28 -5.61 3.04
N ILE A 17 5.56 -6.00 3.00
CA ILE A 17 6.01 -7.29 2.45
C ILE A 17 5.29 -8.46 3.14
N ASN A 18 5.19 -8.43 4.47
CA ASN A 18 4.47 -9.46 5.21
C ASN A 18 2.98 -9.51 4.86
N LEU A 19 2.34 -8.35 4.71
CA LEU A 19 0.92 -8.26 4.31
C LEU A 19 0.70 -8.79 2.88
N ILE A 20 1.57 -8.44 1.93
CA ILE A 20 1.53 -8.96 0.55
C ILE A 20 1.60 -10.49 0.56
N SER A 21 2.55 -11.05 1.33
CA SER A 21 2.72 -12.50 1.46
C SER A 21 1.48 -13.17 2.07
N LEU A 22 0.90 -12.57 3.11
CA LEU A 22 -0.33 -13.05 3.77
C LEU A 22 -1.54 -13.04 2.82
N CYS A 23 -1.63 -12.03 1.95
CA CYS A 23 -2.70 -11.89 0.96
C CYS A 23 -2.45 -12.71 -0.33
N HIS A 24 -1.32 -13.41 -0.44
CA HIS A 24 -0.89 -14.11 -1.67
C HIS A 24 -0.83 -13.19 -2.90
N GLU A 25 -0.39 -11.96 -2.69
CA GLU A 25 -0.25 -10.94 -3.73
C GLU A 25 1.19 -10.88 -4.26
N ASP A 26 1.37 -10.20 -5.39
CA ASP A 26 2.67 -10.06 -6.04
C ASP A 26 3.55 -8.99 -5.35
N GLU A 27 4.84 -9.29 -5.15
CA GLU A 27 5.83 -8.35 -4.61
C GLU A 27 5.99 -7.08 -5.47
N TYR A 28 5.57 -7.11 -6.75
CA TYR A 28 5.49 -5.95 -7.61
C TYR A 28 4.72 -4.77 -6.99
N LEU A 29 3.78 -5.03 -6.07
CA LEU A 29 3.07 -3.96 -5.35
C LEU A 29 4.01 -3.04 -4.55
N ILE A 30 5.19 -3.52 -4.14
CA ILE A 30 6.24 -2.72 -3.50
C ILE A 30 6.76 -1.66 -4.48
N ASN A 31 6.97 -2.04 -5.74
CA ASN A 31 7.41 -1.11 -6.79
C ASN A 31 6.35 -0.04 -7.07
N ILE A 32 5.06 -0.36 -6.90
CA ILE A 32 3.97 0.60 -7.08
C ILE A 32 3.99 1.64 -5.98
N VAL A 33 4.08 1.23 -4.70
CA VAL A 33 4.08 2.18 -3.57
C VAL A 33 5.34 3.05 -3.51
N ASN A 34 6.45 2.57 -4.09
CA ASN A 34 7.69 3.33 -4.22
C ASN A 34 7.78 4.13 -5.54
N SER A 35 6.75 4.08 -6.39
CA SER A 35 6.74 4.76 -7.68
C SER A 35 6.52 6.27 -7.56
N PRO A 36 7.17 7.11 -8.40
CA PRO A 36 6.81 8.52 -8.50
C PRO A 36 5.38 8.75 -9.04
N LYS A 37 4.73 7.70 -9.57
CA LYS A 37 3.33 7.74 -10.04
C LYS A 37 2.32 7.45 -8.93
N LEU A 38 2.77 7.16 -7.71
CA LEU A 38 1.91 7.00 -6.54
C LEU A 38 1.19 8.33 -6.26
N LYS A 39 -0.12 8.27 -6.07
CA LYS A 39 -0.95 9.43 -5.72
C LYS A 39 -1.18 9.49 -4.21
N PHE A 40 -1.45 8.35 -3.61
CA PHE A 40 -1.64 8.22 -2.18
C PHE A 40 -1.38 6.78 -1.73
N ALA A 41 -1.02 6.63 -0.46
CA ALA A 41 -0.99 5.35 0.22
C ALA A 41 -1.30 5.59 1.71
N TYR A 42 -2.22 4.80 2.25
CA TYR A 42 -2.63 4.83 3.65
C TYR A 42 -2.65 3.42 4.21
N SER A 43 -2.13 3.28 5.41
CA SER A 43 -1.95 2.02 6.11
C SER A 43 -2.83 1.99 7.35
N ALA A 44 -3.53 0.87 7.53
CA ALA A 44 -4.32 0.57 8.71
C ALA A 44 -3.48 -0.30 9.66
N PHE A 45 -3.38 0.14 10.91
CA PHE A 45 -2.67 -0.56 11.96
C PHE A 45 -3.62 -0.96 13.08
N PHE A 46 -3.50 -2.21 13.51
CA PHE A 46 -4.04 -2.67 14.78
C PHE A 46 -2.87 -2.82 15.75
N GLU A 47 -2.88 -2.01 16.81
CA GLU A 47 -1.71 -1.82 17.68
C GLU A 47 -0.49 -1.38 16.85
N ASN A 48 0.49 -2.26 16.63
CA ASN A 48 1.67 -2.00 15.82
C ASN A 48 1.75 -2.86 14.55
N GLU A 49 0.75 -3.69 14.29
CA GLU A 49 0.69 -4.58 13.14
C GLU A 49 0.01 -3.90 11.97
N LEU A 50 0.60 -4.00 10.77
CA LEU A 50 -0.02 -3.53 9.54
C LEU A 50 -1.05 -4.58 9.12
N ILE A 51 -2.34 -4.23 9.26
CA ILE A 51 -3.45 -5.14 8.96
C ILE A 51 -4.16 -4.83 7.65
N GLY A 52 -3.79 -3.72 7.00
CA GLY A 52 -4.35 -3.35 5.71
C GLY A 52 -3.69 -2.12 5.13
N ILE A 53 -3.84 -1.94 3.83
CA ILE A 53 -3.34 -0.78 3.10
C ILE A 53 -4.24 -0.47 1.91
N ILE A 54 -4.46 0.83 1.66
CA ILE A 54 -5.03 1.32 0.41
C ILE A 54 -4.02 2.23 -0.26
N PHE A 55 -3.77 2.00 -1.54
CA PHE A 55 -2.90 2.87 -2.33
C PHE A 55 -3.45 3.05 -3.73
N GLY A 56 -3.23 4.24 -4.29
CA GLY A 56 -3.65 4.60 -5.62
C GLY A 56 -2.52 5.20 -6.45
N TRP A 57 -2.42 4.80 -7.71
CA TRP A 57 -1.37 5.23 -8.62
C TRP A 57 -1.94 5.48 -10.03
N THR A 58 -1.20 6.26 -10.82
CA THR A 58 -1.49 6.43 -12.26
C THR A 58 -0.62 5.49 -13.08
N SER A 59 -1.17 4.91 -14.15
CA SER A 59 -0.41 4.10 -15.12
C SER A 59 -0.13 4.90 -16.38
N SER A 60 0.97 4.61 -17.08
CA SER A 60 1.23 5.17 -18.42
C SER A 60 0.27 4.64 -19.48
N PHE A 61 -0.40 3.51 -19.22
CA PHE A 61 -1.38 2.93 -20.13
C PHE A 61 -2.68 3.76 -20.18
N HIS A 62 -3.13 4.27 -19.04
CA HIS A 62 -4.26 5.20 -18.92
C HIS A 62 -3.87 6.36 -17.98
N PRO A 63 -3.20 7.41 -18.48
CA PRO A 63 -2.57 8.44 -17.64
C PRO A 63 -3.56 9.31 -16.87
N TYR A 64 -4.83 9.34 -17.30
CA TYR A 64 -5.91 10.09 -16.65
C TYR A 64 -6.74 9.25 -15.67
N CYS A 65 -6.47 7.95 -15.56
CA CYS A 65 -7.14 7.05 -14.63
C CYS A 65 -6.30 6.83 -13.37
N THR A 66 -6.96 6.78 -12.22
CA THR A 66 -6.33 6.34 -10.96
C THR A 66 -6.69 4.88 -10.73
N TYR A 67 -5.67 4.03 -10.72
CA TYR A 67 -5.76 2.66 -10.26
C TYR A 67 -5.63 2.64 -8.74
N PHE A 68 -6.27 1.69 -8.08
CA PHE A 68 -6.10 1.50 -6.65
C PHE A 68 -6.13 0.02 -6.29
N ARG A 69 -5.52 -0.31 -5.15
CA ARG A 69 -5.56 -1.63 -4.53
C ARG A 69 -5.88 -1.45 -3.05
N ILE A 70 -6.61 -2.41 -2.51
CA ILE A 70 -6.87 -2.55 -1.08
C ILE A 70 -6.43 -3.95 -0.71
N LEU A 71 -5.53 -4.06 0.25
CA LEU A 71 -5.16 -5.30 0.93
C LEU A 71 -5.55 -5.20 2.40
#